data_AF-A0A140F320-F1
#
_entry.id   AF-A0A140F320-F1
#
_cell.length_a   1.000
_cell.length_b   1.000
_cell.length_c   1.000
_cell.angle_alpha   90.00
_cell.angle_beta   90.00
_cell.angle_gamma   90.00
#
_symmetry.space_group_name_H-M   'P 1'
#
loop_
_entity.id
_entity.type
_entity.pdbx_description
1 polymer ?
#
loop_
_entity_poly.entity_id
_entity_poly.type
_entity_poly.pdbx_seq_one_letter_code
_entity_poly.pdbx_strand_id
1 'polypeptide(L)'
;YTDDDLDSWSEVVARSLAASGTEAGDTVQNAYGYGLFTGGLGLHDGAEELGATIIPIGSGQTQRQVELMTDLESDVFTCTPSYALYLAETAEEM
;
A
#
# COMPACT_ATOMS: atom_id res chain seq x y z
N TYR A 1 -19.55 -4.60 7.39
CA TYR A 1 -19.74 -3.35 6.63
C TYR A 1 -20.95 -3.53 5.73
N THR A 2 -21.77 -2.51 5.59
CA THR A 2 -22.71 -2.39 4.47
C THR A 2 -21.96 -1.94 3.23
N ASP A 3 -22.59 -2.01 2.06
CA ASP A 3 -21.99 -1.50 0.83
C ASP A 3 -21.68 0.01 0.95
N ASP A 4 -22.62 0.79 1.51
CA ASP A 4 -22.42 2.23 1.75
C ASP A 4 -21.23 2.53 2.68
N ASP A 5 -20.97 1.67 3.69
CA ASP A 5 -19.81 1.82 4.57
C ASP A 5 -18.49 1.58 3.82
N LEU A 6 -18.47 0.61 2.89
CA LEU A 6 -17.29 0.28 2.09
C LEU A 6 -17.00 1.36 1.05
N ASP A 7 -18.04 1.87 0.38
CA ASP A 7 -17.93 2.99 -0.56
C ASP A 7 -17.35 4.23 0.17
N SER A 8 -17.93 4.56 1.33
CA SER A 8 -17.44 5.67 2.15
C SER A 8 -15.99 5.48 2.58
N TRP A 9 -15.59 4.25 2.90
CA TRP A 9 -14.22 3.95 3.33
C TRP A 9 -13.21 4.07 2.18
N SER A 10 -13.52 3.51 1.02
CA SER A 10 -12.67 3.63 -0.18
C SER A 10 -12.45 5.09 -0.57
N GLU A 11 -13.52 5.91 -0.58
CA GLU A 11 -13.44 7.33 -0.93
C GLU A 11 -12.53 8.12 0.02
N VAL A 12 -12.65 7.91 1.33
CA VAL A 12 -11.81 8.64 2.31
C VAL A 12 -10.35 8.19 2.27
N VAL A 13 -10.09 6.92 1.97
CA VAL A 13 -8.71 6.42 1.81
C VAL A 13 -8.10 6.93 0.51
N ALA A 14 -8.83 6.91 -0.60
CA ALA A 14 -8.41 7.53 -1.87
C ALA A 14 -8.05 9.01 -1.68
N ARG A 15 -8.89 9.75 -0.97
CA ARG A 15 -8.63 11.15 -0.61
C ARG A 15 -7.39 11.32 0.25
N SER A 16 -7.12 10.37 1.16
CA SER A 16 -5.95 10.39 2.04
C SER A 16 -4.66 10.12 1.26
N LEU A 17 -4.69 9.17 0.32
CA LEU A 17 -3.59 8.90 -0.61
C LEU A 17 -3.30 10.13 -1.48
N ALA A 18 -4.33 10.73 -2.10
CA ALA A 18 -4.19 11.97 -2.85
C ALA A 18 -3.60 13.11 -2.00
N ALA A 19 -4.03 13.23 -0.73
CA ALA A 19 -3.49 14.23 0.19
C ALA A 19 -2.03 13.97 0.57
N SER A 20 -1.55 12.73 0.48
CA SER A 20 -0.12 12.38 0.63
C SER A 20 0.71 12.60 -0.64
N GLY A 21 0.08 13.00 -1.74
CA GLY A 21 0.73 13.25 -3.02
C GLY A 21 0.68 12.08 -3.99
N THR A 22 -0.05 11.01 -3.69
CA THR A 22 -0.29 9.91 -4.64
C THR A 22 -1.22 10.35 -5.76
N GLU A 23 -0.90 9.99 -6.99
CA GLU A 23 -1.68 10.29 -8.19
C GLU A 23 -2.32 9.02 -8.78
N ALA A 24 -3.36 9.19 -9.60
CA ALA A 24 -4.10 8.10 -10.25
C ALA A 24 -3.26 7.26 -11.24
N GLY A 25 -2.01 7.61 -11.50
CA GLY A 25 -1.11 6.83 -12.34
C GLY A 25 -0.06 6.04 -11.55
N ASP A 26 0.05 6.30 -10.25
CA ASP A 26 1.12 5.77 -9.42
C ASP A 26 0.97 4.27 -9.17
N THR A 27 2.09 3.60 -8.98
CA THR A 27 2.17 2.21 -8.52
C THR A 27 2.33 2.18 -6.99
N VAL A 28 1.30 1.71 -6.29
CA VAL A 28 1.23 1.62 -4.83
C VAL A 28 1.54 0.20 -4.36
N GLN A 29 2.68 0.03 -3.69
CA GLN A 29 3.05 -1.23 -3.05
C GLN A 29 2.54 -1.28 -1.60
N ASN A 30 1.53 -2.12 -1.38
CA ASN A 30 0.87 -2.23 -0.09
C ASN A 30 1.44 -3.37 0.78
N ALA A 31 2.19 -2.99 1.81
CA ALA A 31 2.78 -3.91 2.77
C ALA A 31 1.98 -4.04 4.08
N TYR A 32 0.76 -3.48 4.18
CA TYR A 32 -0.15 -3.82 5.28
C TYR A 32 -0.67 -5.24 5.15
N GLY A 33 -0.86 -5.91 6.29
CA GLY A 33 -1.39 -7.28 6.31
C GLY A 33 -2.80 -7.35 5.71
N TYR A 34 -3.01 -8.27 4.76
CA TYR A 34 -4.32 -8.59 4.22
C TYR A 34 -5.02 -9.67 5.07
N GLY A 35 -6.34 -9.57 5.18
CA GLY A 35 -7.17 -10.49 5.97
C GLY A 35 -8.10 -9.74 6.92
N LEU A 36 -8.16 -10.16 8.18
CA LEU A 36 -9.02 -9.52 9.19
C LEU A 36 -8.52 -8.15 9.63
N PHE A 37 -7.25 -7.83 9.38
CA PHE A 37 -6.71 -6.50 9.63
C PHE A 37 -7.17 -5.54 8.52
N THR A 38 -7.73 -4.40 8.92
CA THR A 38 -8.38 -3.45 8.01
C THR A 38 -7.40 -2.69 7.12
N GLY A 39 -6.12 -2.57 7.51
CA GLY A 39 -5.15 -1.79 6.75
C GLY A 39 -4.85 -2.33 5.35
N GLY A 40 -4.82 -3.65 5.16
CA GLY A 40 -4.57 -4.25 3.85
C GLY A 40 -5.68 -3.95 2.85
N LEU A 41 -6.91 -4.38 3.16
CA LEU A 41 -8.07 -4.19 2.28
C LEU A 41 -8.50 -2.72 2.18
N GLY A 42 -8.50 -1.97 3.27
CA GLY A 42 -8.91 -0.55 3.23
C GLY A 42 -8.02 0.32 2.34
N LEU A 43 -6.70 0.09 2.40
CA LEU A 43 -5.77 0.79 1.51
C LEU A 43 -5.85 0.25 0.08
N HIS A 44 -6.17 -1.04 -0.08
CA HIS A 44 -6.40 -1.63 -1.39
C HIS A 44 -7.53 -0.91 -2.14
N ASP A 45 -8.71 -0.90 -1.53
CA ASP A 45 -9.91 -0.35 -2.14
C ASP A 45 -9.75 1.17 -2.37
N GLY A 46 -9.08 1.88 -1.45
CA GLY A 46 -8.80 3.30 -1.63
C GLY A 46 -7.78 3.61 -2.73
N ALA A 47 -6.80 2.75 -2.97
CA ALA A 47 -5.85 2.93 -4.07
C ALA A 47 -6.52 2.64 -5.42
N GLU A 48 -7.36 1.60 -5.51
CA GLU A 48 -8.17 1.32 -6.70
C GLU A 48 -9.16 2.47 -6.99
N GLU A 49 -9.83 2.99 -5.96
CA GLU A 49 -10.75 4.14 -6.09
C GLU A 49 -10.02 5.42 -6.56
N LEU A 50 -8.77 5.64 -6.12
CA LEU A 50 -7.94 6.74 -6.63
C LEU A 50 -7.55 6.55 -8.11
N GLY A 51 -7.61 5.32 -8.63
CA GLY A 51 -7.16 4.94 -9.97
C GLY A 51 -5.72 4.44 -10.02
N ALA A 52 -5.03 4.35 -8.88
CA ALA A 52 -3.64 3.90 -8.80
C ALA A 52 -3.51 2.40 -9.06
N THR A 53 -2.35 1.96 -9.56
CA THR A 53 -2.04 0.54 -9.72
C THR A 53 -1.57 -0.03 -8.39
N ILE A 54 -2.19 -1.11 -7.89
CA ILE A 54 -1.83 -1.68 -6.58
C ILE A 54 -1.03 -2.99 -6.70
N ILE A 55 0.05 -3.09 -5.92
CA ILE A 55 0.80 -4.34 -5.68
C ILE A 55 0.38 -4.89 -4.30
N PRO A 56 -0.50 -5.91 -4.24
CA PRO A 56 -1.05 -6.45 -3.00
C PRO A 56 -0.13 -7.51 -2.36
N ILE A 57 1.08 -7.14 -2.00
CA ILE A 57 2.09 -8.07 -1.45
C ILE A 57 1.83 -8.45 0.02
N GLY A 58 1.25 -7.54 0.80
CA GLY A 58 1.04 -7.73 2.24
C GLY A 58 2.34 -7.66 3.05
N SER A 59 2.25 -8.01 4.34
CA SER A 59 3.38 -7.86 5.28
C SER A 59 4.41 -8.98 5.19
N GLY A 60 5.69 -8.67 5.46
CA GLY A 60 6.77 -9.65 5.56
C GLY A 60 7.45 -9.92 4.22
N GLN A 61 8.23 -11.02 4.16
CA GLN A 61 9.09 -11.36 3.00
C GLN A 61 9.95 -10.15 2.57
N THR A 62 10.65 -9.51 3.50
CA THR A 62 11.24 -8.17 3.29
C THR A 62 12.21 -8.09 2.10
N GLN A 63 13.02 -9.12 1.85
CA GLN A 63 13.87 -9.17 0.64
C GLN A 63 13.04 -9.08 -0.64
N ARG A 64 11.92 -9.82 -0.69
CA ARG A 64 10.98 -9.79 -1.81
C ARG A 64 10.27 -8.42 -1.94
N GLN A 65 10.08 -7.69 -0.84
CA GLN A 65 9.55 -6.32 -0.91
C GLN A 65 10.50 -5.41 -1.70
N VAL A 66 11.80 -5.52 -1.43
CA VAL A 66 12.85 -4.74 -2.11
C VAL A 66 12.97 -5.16 -3.58
N GLU A 67 12.95 -6.46 -3.85
CA GLU A 67 12.94 -6.99 -5.22
C GLU A 67 11.75 -6.46 -6.03
N LEU A 68 10.53 -6.59 -5.51
CA LEU A 68 9.33 -6.10 -6.21
C LEU A 68 9.29 -4.58 -6.32
N MET A 69 9.78 -3.85 -5.32
CA MET A 69 9.88 -2.39 -5.37
C MET A 69 10.76 -1.94 -6.55
N THR A 70 11.82 -2.70 -6.82
CA THR A 70 12.74 -2.42 -7.95
C THR A 70 12.15 -2.90 -9.27
N ASP A 71 11.66 -4.14 -9.31
CA ASP A 71 11.20 -4.80 -10.55
C ASP A 71 9.89 -4.21 -11.09
N LEU A 72 9.03 -3.71 -10.20
CA LEU A 72 7.72 -3.15 -10.53
C LEU A 72 7.69 -1.62 -10.44
N GLU A 73 8.83 -0.99 -10.16
CA GLU A 73 9.00 0.47 -10.13
C GLU A 73 7.95 1.17 -9.25
N SER A 74 7.84 0.75 -7.99
CA SER A 74 6.84 1.29 -7.06
C SER A 74 7.05 2.78 -6.76
N ASP A 75 6.06 3.62 -7.06
CA ASP A 75 6.05 5.06 -6.77
C ASP A 75 5.74 5.36 -5.29
N VAL A 76 4.88 4.52 -4.68
CA VAL A 76 4.41 4.70 -3.31
C VAL A 76 4.53 3.39 -2.53
N PHE A 77 5.09 3.46 -1.32
CA PHE A 77 5.17 2.32 -0.41
C PHE A 77 4.39 2.59 0.87
N THR A 78 3.44 1.71 1.21
CA THR A 78 2.59 1.88 2.40
C THR A 78 2.81 0.75 3.40
N CYS A 79 3.18 1.13 4.62
CA CYS A 79 3.46 0.18 5.70
C CYS A 79 3.35 0.85 7.07
N THR A 80 3.62 0.09 8.14
CA THR A 80 3.85 0.70 9.45
C THR A 80 5.23 1.39 9.49
N PRO A 81 5.41 2.48 10.26
CA PRO A 81 6.70 3.18 10.31
C PRO A 81 7.87 2.30 10.76
N SER A 82 7.65 1.37 11.70
CA SER A 82 8.68 0.43 12.12
C SER A 82 9.10 -0.53 11.01
N TYR A 83 8.17 -0.92 10.12
CA TYR A 83 8.49 -1.78 8.99
C TYR A 83 9.23 -1.02 7.88
N ALA A 84 8.98 0.27 7.69
CA ALA A 84 9.76 1.10 6.77
C ALA A 84 11.25 1.14 7.16
N LEU A 85 11.53 1.30 8.47
CA LEU A 85 12.91 1.25 8.98
C LEU A 85 13.55 -0.12 8.71
N TYR A 86 12.83 -1.20 9.01
CA TYR A 86 13.33 -2.55 8.78
C TYR A 86 13.54 -2.88 7.29
N LEU A 87 12.69 -2.35 6.40
CA LEU A 87 12.87 -2.45 4.96
C LEU A 87 14.16 -1.75 4.51
N ALA A 88 14.40 -0.53 5.01
CA ALA A 88 15.60 0.22 4.68
C ALA A 88 16.88 -0.51 5.12
N GLU A 89 16.90 -1.05 6.35
CA GLU A 89 18.01 -1.88 6.84
C GLU A 89 18.22 -3.12 5.95
N THR A 90 17.13 -3.80 5.58
CA THR A 90 17.22 -4.97 4.70
C THR A 90 17.77 -4.60 3.32
N ALA A 91 17.37 -3.46 2.77
CA ALA A 91 17.83 -2.98 1.46
C ALA A 91 19.32 -2.58 1.48
N GLU A 92 19.86 -2.10 2.61
CA GLU A 92 21.30 -1.82 2.75
C GLU A 92 22.15 -3.10 2.84
N GLU A 93 21.58 -4.20 3.34
CA GLU A 93 22.25 -5.50 3.49
C GLU A 93 22.19 -6.38 2.23
N MET A 94 21.36 -6.02 1.25
CA MET A 94 21.19 -6.72 -0.04
C MET A 94 22.19 -6.24 -1.09
#